data_AF-A0A2X4USF6-F1
#
_entry.id   AF-A0A2X4USF6-F1
#
_cell.length_a   1.000
_cell.length_b   1.000
_cell.length_c   1.000
_cell.angle_alpha   90.00
_cell.angle_beta   90.00
_cell.angle_gamma   90.00
#
_symmetry.space_group_name_H-M   'P 1'
#
loop_
_entity.id
_entity.type
_entity.pdbx_description
1 polymer ?
#
loop_
_entity_poly.entity_id
_entity_poly.type
_entity_poly.pdbx_seq_one_letter_code
_entity_poly.pdbx_strand_id
1 'polypeptide(L)'
;MKSLNVTLGFRASADLAALAEKDWQPDARLRIDTQYVPSMLNCFDESAAELMLRLRDSAEVQNVELALCALTIDDGRADRHLKNLGALGFGEMVRIDALPEGIDLRFNPQAAAKMVAAWHGHSPQRLIVMGMESGDGVDFQTALCLAEALGWPCVTQVSDVSLRPEASGEVNEIVVIRRAEAWSKL
;
A
#
# COMPACT_ATOMS: atom_id res chain seq x y z
N MET A 1 -19.59 12.34 -14.27
CA MET A 1 -18.19 12.73 -13.97
C MET A 1 -17.32 11.49 -14.10
N LYS A 2 -16.02 11.62 -14.42
CA LYS A 2 -15.10 10.47 -14.31
C LYS A 2 -14.72 10.32 -12.84
N SER A 3 -15.01 9.16 -12.26
CA SER A 3 -14.59 8.82 -10.90
C SER A 3 -13.06 8.70 -10.81
N LEU A 4 -12.47 9.26 -9.75
CA LEU A 4 -11.02 9.23 -9.50
C LEU A 4 -10.69 7.96 -8.69
N ASN A 5 -10.21 6.92 -9.36
CA ASN A 5 -9.80 5.68 -8.69
C ASN A 5 -8.40 5.81 -8.08
N VAL A 6 -8.30 5.58 -6.78
CA VAL A 6 -7.03 5.60 -6.02
C VAL A 6 -6.88 4.29 -5.27
N THR A 7 -5.69 3.70 -5.31
CA THR A 7 -5.41 2.41 -4.68
C THR A 7 -4.45 2.53 -3.51
N LEU A 8 -4.78 1.86 -2.41
CA LEU A 8 -3.86 1.52 -1.34
C LEU A 8 -3.24 0.15 -1.67
N GLY A 9 -1.95 0.12 -1.96
CA GLY A 9 -1.18 -1.12 -1.97
C GLY A 9 -0.64 -1.41 -0.58
N PHE A 10 -1.02 -2.52 0.04
CA PHE A 10 -0.56 -2.90 1.37
C PHE A 10 -0.09 -4.36 1.42
N ARG A 11 0.67 -4.71 2.47
CA ARG A 11 1.09 -6.09 2.73
C ARG A 11 0.85 -6.45 4.19
N ALA A 12 0.11 -7.53 4.42
CA ALA A 12 -0.05 -8.04 5.76
C ALA A 12 1.27 -8.74 6.18
N SER A 13 1.87 -8.29 7.29
CA SER A 13 3.07 -8.92 7.82
C SER A 13 2.75 -9.76 9.05
N ALA A 14 3.62 -10.69 9.39
CA ALA A 14 3.60 -11.33 10.69
C ALA A 14 4.01 -10.32 11.78
N ASP A 15 3.36 -10.35 12.93
CA ASP A 15 3.82 -9.64 14.12
C ASP A 15 5.02 -10.38 14.72
N LEU A 16 6.22 -10.01 14.28
CA LEU A 16 7.47 -10.63 14.72
C LEU A 16 7.76 -10.36 16.20
N ALA A 17 7.16 -9.34 16.82
CA ALA A 17 7.31 -9.08 18.25
C ALA A 17 6.56 -10.12 19.10
N ALA A 18 5.57 -10.81 18.53
CA ALA A 18 4.87 -11.91 19.17
C ALA A 18 5.64 -13.25 19.09
N LEU A 19 6.76 -13.30 18.36
CA LEU A 19 7.56 -14.52 18.21
C LEU A 19 8.39 -14.79 19.48
N ALA A 20 8.31 -16.00 20.03
CA ALA A 20 9.17 -16.35 21.16
C ALA A 20 10.63 -16.54 20.71
N GLU A 21 11.59 -16.24 21.59
CA GLU A 21 13.02 -16.33 21.29
C GLU A 21 13.43 -17.69 20.73
N LYS A 22 12.89 -18.78 21.30
CA LYS A 22 13.14 -20.16 20.87
C LYS A 22 12.66 -20.47 19.45
N ASP A 23 11.73 -19.67 18.92
CA ASP A 23 11.11 -19.93 17.62
C ASP A 23 11.77 -19.11 16.49
N TRP A 24 12.80 -18.32 16.81
CA TRP A 24 13.72 -17.71 15.84
C TRP A 24 14.67 -18.74 15.21
N GLN A 25 14.12 -19.85 14.72
CA GLN A 25 14.87 -20.92 14.08
C GLN A 25 14.52 -20.98 12.58
N PRO A 26 15.48 -20.74 11.68
CA PRO A 26 15.23 -20.86 10.26
C PRO A 26 15.11 -22.33 9.83
N ASP A 27 14.18 -22.60 8.92
CA ASP A 27 14.08 -23.87 8.23
C ASP A 27 15.25 -24.10 7.24
N ALA A 28 15.24 -25.25 6.55
CA ALA A 28 16.25 -25.58 5.54
C ALA A 28 16.29 -24.60 4.34
N ARG A 29 15.28 -23.73 4.18
CA ARG A 29 15.17 -22.69 3.15
C ARG A 29 15.47 -21.30 3.71
N LEU A 30 16.03 -21.20 4.93
CA LEU A 30 16.33 -19.95 5.64
C LEU A 30 15.08 -19.11 5.94
N ARG A 31 13.94 -19.75 6.20
CA ARG A 31 12.67 -19.08 6.53
C ARG A 31 12.33 -19.32 8.00
N ILE A 32 11.93 -18.25 8.68
CA ILE A 32 11.29 -18.34 10.00
C ILE A 32 9.82 -18.71 9.79
N ASP A 33 9.33 -19.72 10.53
CA ASP A 33 7.90 -20.04 10.56
C ASP A 33 7.17 -18.99 11.40
N THR A 34 6.34 -18.20 10.70
CA THR A 34 5.51 -17.15 11.30
C THR A 34 4.02 -17.41 11.06
N GLN A 35 3.62 -18.65 10.77
CA GLN A 35 2.23 -18.96 10.44
C GLN A 35 1.29 -18.89 11.65
N TYR A 36 1.83 -19.09 12.86
CA TYR A 36 1.08 -19.10 14.11
C TYR A 36 1.05 -17.75 14.84
N VAL A 37 1.87 -16.78 14.43
CA VAL A 37 1.83 -15.44 15.01
C VAL A 37 0.72 -14.60 14.36
N PRO A 38 0.14 -13.64 15.08
CA PRO A 38 -0.85 -12.74 14.51
C PRO A 38 -0.32 -12.04 13.26
N SER A 39 -1.16 -11.92 12.25
CA SER A 39 -0.90 -10.97 11.16
C SER A 39 -1.14 -9.54 11.65
N MET A 40 -0.48 -8.56 11.07
CA MET A 40 -0.68 -7.13 11.32
C MET A 40 -0.63 -6.34 10.01
N LEU A 41 -1.32 -5.20 10.00
CA LEU A 41 -1.05 -4.13 9.04
C LEU A 41 0.01 -3.26 9.70
N ASN A 42 1.14 -3.00 9.03
CA ASN A 42 2.19 -2.21 9.67
C ASN A 42 1.81 -0.73 9.73
N CYS A 43 2.55 0.04 10.54
CA CYS A 43 2.22 1.46 10.76
C CYS A 43 2.34 2.30 9.48
N PHE A 44 3.13 1.88 8.49
CA PHE A 44 3.27 2.58 7.22
C PHE A 44 2.03 2.38 6.34
N ASP A 45 1.54 1.15 6.23
CA ASP A 45 0.32 0.81 5.51
C ASP A 45 -0.92 1.41 6.21
N GLU A 46 -0.96 1.43 7.55
CA GLU A 46 -2.00 2.11 8.32
C GLU A 46 -1.98 3.62 8.08
N SER A 47 -0.80 4.24 8.07
CA SER A 47 -0.65 5.68 7.78
C SER A 47 -1.05 6.00 6.33
N ALA A 48 -0.70 5.15 5.37
CA ALA A 48 -1.11 5.28 3.99
C ALA A 48 -2.64 5.17 3.83
N ALA A 49 -3.28 4.23 4.54
CA ALA A 49 -4.73 4.10 4.56
C ALA A 49 -5.41 5.35 5.10
N GLU A 50 -4.93 5.90 6.22
CA GLU A 50 -5.47 7.12 6.81
C GLU A 50 -5.31 8.34 5.89
N LEU A 51 -4.16 8.49 5.23
CA LEU A 51 -3.96 9.56 4.23
C LEU A 51 -4.98 9.47 3.09
N MET A 52 -5.30 8.26 2.63
CA MET A 52 -6.29 8.05 1.59
C MET A 52 -7.73 8.31 2.04
N LEU A 53 -8.08 7.95 3.28
CA LEU A 53 -9.39 8.26 3.87
C LEU A 53 -9.58 9.78 3.98
N ARG A 54 -8.56 10.51 4.46
CA ARG A 54 -8.59 11.98 4.50
C ARG A 54 -8.72 12.60 3.11
N LEU A 55 -8.03 12.04 2.12
CA LEU A 55 -8.12 12.50 0.74
C LEU A 55 -9.55 12.34 0.21
N ARG A 56 -10.21 11.20 0.49
CA ARG A 56 -11.61 10.95 0.14
C ARG A 56 -12.55 11.92 0.83
N ASP A 57 -12.37 12.16 2.13
CA ASP A 57 -13.21 13.09 2.88
C ASP A 57 -13.06 14.53 2.34
N SER A 58 -11.84 14.92 1.94
CA SER A 58 -11.59 16.19 1.25
C SER A 58 -12.21 16.25 -0.15
N ALA A 59 -12.23 15.12 -0.86
CA ALA A 59 -12.89 14.98 -2.17
C ALA A 59 -14.40 15.20 -2.05
N GLU A 60 -15.04 14.61 -1.04
CA GLU A 60 -16.47 14.76 -0.79
C GLU A 60 -16.85 16.23 -0.54
N VAL A 61 -16.08 16.95 0.29
CA VAL A 61 -16.27 18.40 0.52
C VAL A 61 -16.15 19.22 -0.77
N GLN A 62 -15.30 18.78 -1.69
CA GLN A 62 -15.07 19.43 -2.98
C GLN A 62 -15.99 18.92 -4.11
N ASN A 63 -16.99 18.07 -3.79
CA ASN A 63 -17.87 17.41 -4.76
C ASN A 63 -17.13 16.62 -5.85
N VAL A 64 -15.98 16.02 -5.49
CA VAL A 64 -15.19 15.16 -6.35
C VAL A 64 -15.51 13.70 -6.04
N GLU A 65 -15.89 12.94 -7.06
CA GLU A 65 -16.10 11.51 -6.93
C GLU A 65 -14.75 10.80 -6.87
N LEU A 66 -14.39 10.27 -5.70
CA LEU A 66 -13.13 9.56 -5.45
C LEU A 66 -13.43 8.17 -4.90
N ALA A 67 -13.01 7.14 -5.63
CA ALA A 67 -13.17 5.75 -5.23
C ALA A 67 -11.86 5.18 -4.68
N LEU A 68 -11.93 4.56 -3.51
CA LEU A 68 -10.80 3.92 -2.86
C LEU A 68 -10.81 2.41 -3.11
N CYS A 69 -9.68 1.89 -3.59
CA CYS A 69 -9.42 0.45 -3.74
C CYS A 69 -8.32 0.02 -2.76
N ALA A 70 -8.50 -1.12 -2.09
CA ALA A 70 -7.48 -1.76 -1.27
C ALA A 70 -6.93 -2.97 -2.03
N LEU A 71 -5.62 -2.99 -2.30
CA LEU A 71 -4.93 -4.03 -3.05
C LEU A 71 -3.84 -4.67 -2.21
N THR A 72 -3.79 -6.00 -2.21
CA THR A 72 -2.68 -6.75 -1.62
C THR A 72 -2.28 -7.95 -2.48
N ILE A 73 -1.02 -8.36 -2.35
CA ILE A 73 -0.49 -9.59 -2.94
C ILE A 73 -0.12 -10.51 -1.78
N ASP A 74 -1.04 -11.38 -1.41
CA ASP A 74 -0.94 -12.19 -0.20
C ASP A 74 -1.83 -13.43 -0.26
N ASP A 75 -1.74 -14.25 0.78
CA ASP A 75 -2.61 -15.39 1.02
C ASP A 75 -3.92 -15.01 1.75
N GLY A 76 -4.71 -16.03 2.10
CA GLY A 76 -5.97 -15.88 2.83
C GLY A 76 -5.90 -15.14 4.16
N ARG A 77 -4.72 -15.01 4.78
CA ARG A 77 -4.56 -14.30 6.05
C ARG A 77 -4.76 -12.79 5.89
N ALA A 78 -4.62 -12.25 4.68
CA ALA A 78 -4.88 -10.84 4.42
C ALA A 78 -6.38 -10.49 4.37
N ASP A 79 -7.29 -11.47 4.31
CA ASP A 79 -8.74 -11.22 4.19
C ASP A 79 -9.33 -10.43 5.35
N ARG A 80 -8.82 -10.64 6.55
CA ARG A 80 -9.25 -9.86 7.71
C ARG A 80 -8.92 -8.38 7.52
N HIS A 81 -7.78 -8.06 6.92
CA HIS A 81 -7.34 -6.68 6.71
C HIS A 81 -8.10 -6.02 5.56
N LEU A 82 -8.37 -6.77 4.48
CA LEU A 82 -9.27 -6.32 3.42
C LEU A 82 -10.67 -6.00 3.96
N LYS A 83 -11.23 -6.86 4.80
CA LYS A 83 -12.54 -6.62 5.45
C LYS A 83 -12.52 -5.38 6.34
N ASN A 84 -11.44 -5.19 7.11
CA ASN A 84 -11.27 -4.00 7.95
C ASN A 84 -11.20 -2.72 7.10
N LEU A 85 -10.42 -2.72 6.02
CA LEU A 85 -10.34 -1.59 5.08
C LEU A 85 -11.69 -1.31 4.41
N GLY A 86 -12.42 -2.36 4.02
CA GLY A 86 -13.79 -2.22 3.52
C GLY A 86 -14.72 -1.56 4.53
N ALA A 87 -14.63 -1.93 5.81
CA ALA A 87 -15.39 -1.29 6.88
C ALA A 87 -15.01 0.19 7.13
N LEU A 88 -13.78 0.60 6.81
CA LEU A 88 -13.32 1.99 6.86
C LEU A 88 -13.75 2.81 5.62
N GLY A 89 -14.39 2.18 4.64
CA GLY A 89 -14.93 2.84 3.46
C GLY A 89 -14.02 2.78 2.22
N PHE A 90 -13.16 1.76 2.13
CA PHE A 90 -12.63 1.32 0.84
C PHE A 90 -13.75 0.58 0.09
N GLY A 91 -14.03 1.00 -1.14
CA GLY A 91 -15.15 0.51 -1.93
C GLY A 91 -14.85 -0.78 -2.71
N GLU A 92 -13.58 -1.04 -2.96
CA GLU A 92 -13.11 -2.25 -3.64
C GLU A 92 -11.97 -2.89 -2.84
N MET A 93 -12.01 -4.21 -2.71
CA MET A 93 -10.98 -5.00 -2.03
C MET A 93 -10.47 -6.08 -2.98
N VAL A 94 -9.19 -6.00 -3.32
CA VAL A 94 -8.54 -6.89 -4.26
C VAL A 94 -7.40 -7.63 -3.57
N ARG A 95 -7.46 -8.96 -3.62
CA ARG A 95 -6.33 -9.83 -3.29
C ARG A 95 -5.83 -10.47 -4.56
N ILE A 96 -4.56 -10.26 -4.88
CA ILE A 96 -3.87 -11.08 -5.88
C ILE A 96 -3.28 -12.25 -5.11
N ASP A 97 -3.85 -13.44 -5.29
CA ASP A 97 -3.35 -14.65 -4.66
C ASP A 97 -1.88 -14.86 -5.05
N ALA A 98 -1.00 -14.91 -4.06
CA ALA A 98 0.41 -15.14 -4.31
C ALA A 98 0.60 -16.52 -5.00
N LEU A 99 1.40 -16.48 -6.07
CA LEU A 99 1.72 -17.53 -7.03
C LEU A 99 2.25 -18.85 -6.39
N PRO A 100 2.26 -19.99 -7.13
CA PRO A 100 2.51 -21.35 -6.62
C PRO A 100 3.68 -21.54 -5.63
N GLU A 101 3.59 -22.64 -4.88
CA GLU A 101 4.56 -23.04 -3.83
C GLU A 101 6.01 -22.70 -4.19
N GLY A 102 6.65 -21.84 -3.38
CA GLY A 102 8.09 -21.59 -3.43
C GLY A 102 8.49 -20.13 -3.63
N ILE A 103 7.64 -19.27 -4.19
CA ILE A 103 7.97 -17.85 -4.38
C ILE A 103 7.80 -17.08 -3.07
N ASP A 104 8.92 -16.54 -2.57
CA ASP A 104 8.93 -15.64 -1.41
C ASP A 104 8.92 -14.20 -1.90
N LEU A 105 7.80 -13.50 -1.68
CA LEU A 105 7.65 -12.10 -2.07
C LEU A 105 8.25 -11.12 -1.06
N ARG A 106 8.64 -11.55 0.14
CA ARG A 106 9.18 -10.67 1.19
C ARG A 106 10.41 -9.89 0.74
N PHE A 107 11.24 -10.51 -0.09
CA PHE A 107 12.48 -9.94 -0.60
C PHE A 107 12.48 -9.84 -2.13
N ASN A 108 11.29 -9.71 -2.73
CA ASN A 108 11.15 -9.65 -4.19
C ASN A 108 10.25 -8.48 -4.64
N PRO A 109 10.69 -7.23 -4.40
CA PRO A 109 9.92 -6.03 -4.75
C PRO A 109 9.60 -5.94 -6.23
N GLN A 110 10.47 -6.45 -7.10
CA GLN A 110 10.25 -6.46 -8.55
C GLN A 110 9.08 -7.37 -8.96
N ALA A 111 8.96 -8.55 -8.34
CA ALA A 111 7.84 -9.45 -8.62
C ALA A 111 6.52 -8.82 -8.15
N ALA A 112 6.50 -8.27 -6.93
CA ALA A 112 5.33 -7.57 -6.40
C ALA A 112 4.93 -6.39 -7.31
N ALA A 113 5.88 -5.54 -7.69
CA ALA A 113 5.65 -4.42 -8.60
C ALA A 113 5.07 -4.86 -9.95
N LYS A 114 5.61 -5.92 -10.57
CA LYS A 114 5.10 -6.44 -11.84
C LYS A 114 3.66 -6.96 -11.73
N MET A 115 3.31 -7.59 -10.61
CA MET A 115 1.95 -8.06 -10.36
C MET A 115 0.97 -6.89 -10.19
N VAL A 116 1.35 -5.85 -9.43
CA VAL A 116 0.54 -4.62 -9.31
C VAL A 116 0.41 -3.91 -10.66
N ALA A 117 1.49 -3.79 -11.44
CA ALA A 117 1.45 -3.17 -12.77
C ALA A 117 0.55 -3.95 -13.75
N ALA A 118 0.62 -5.29 -13.71
CA ALA A 118 -0.25 -6.14 -14.51
C ALA A 118 -1.73 -5.97 -14.11
N TRP A 119 -2.03 -5.93 -12.81
CA TRP A 119 -3.38 -5.66 -12.32
C TRP A 119 -3.88 -4.27 -12.75
N HIS A 120 -3.03 -3.24 -12.63
CA HIS A 120 -3.34 -1.86 -13.05
C HIS A 120 -3.73 -1.78 -14.53
N GLY A 121 -3.11 -2.59 -15.40
CA GLY A 121 -3.47 -2.66 -16.83
C GLY A 121 -4.91 -3.13 -17.09
N HIS A 122 -5.52 -3.85 -16.14
CA HIS A 122 -6.91 -4.32 -16.20
C HIS A 122 -7.86 -3.45 -15.36
N SER A 123 -7.35 -2.81 -14.30
CA SER A 123 -8.08 -1.88 -13.43
C SER A 123 -7.30 -0.57 -13.27
N PRO A 124 -7.44 0.38 -14.22
CA PRO A 124 -6.65 1.60 -14.23
C PRO A 124 -6.89 2.48 -13.00
N GLN A 125 -5.79 2.88 -12.39
CA GLN A 125 -5.74 3.76 -11.21
C GLN A 125 -5.16 5.12 -11.60
N ARG A 126 -5.45 6.17 -10.82
CA ARG A 126 -4.84 7.50 -11.00
C ARG A 126 -3.72 7.77 -10.02
N LEU A 127 -3.75 7.12 -8.87
CA LEU A 127 -2.74 7.19 -7.83
C LEU A 127 -2.68 5.83 -7.13
N ILE A 128 -1.48 5.36 -6.84
CA ILE A 128 -1.23 4.19 -6.01
C ILE A 128 -0.39 4.68 -4.82
N VAL A 129 -0.93 4.51 -3.61
CA VAL A 129 -0.26 4.82 -2.35
C VAL A 129 0.15 3.50 -1.71
N MET A 130 1.39 3.42 -1.24
CA MET A 130 1.91 2.24 -0.54
C MET A 130 2.58 2.67 0.75
N GLY A 131 2.59 1.81 1.77
CA GLY A 131 3.49 1.97 2.90
C GLY A 131 4.95 2.01 2.43
N MET A 132 5.80 2.67 3.21
CA MET A 132 7.21 2.86 2.88
C MET A 132 7.99 1.53 2.82
N GLU A 133 7.61 0.57 3.65
CA GLU A 133 8.22 -0.75 3.74
C GLU A 133 7.20 -1.79 4.21
N SER A 134 7.50 -3.07 3.99
CA SER A 134 6.80 -4.18 4.63
C SER A 134 7.47 -4.53 5.97
N GLY A 135 6.68 -5.05 6.92
CA GLY A 135 7.21 -5.38 8.26
C GLY A 135 8.23 -6.51 8.29
N ASP A 136 8.22 -7.40 7.28
CA ASP A 136 9.09 -8.57 7.19
C ASP A 136 10.18 -8.46 6.11
N GLY A 137 9.95 -7.70 5.05
CA GLY A 137 10.89 -7.52 3.94
C GLY A 137 11.83 -6.33 4.11
N VAL A 138 11.29 -5.21 4.62
CA VAL A 138 12.04 -3.96 4.89
C VAL A 138 12.90 -3.50 3.70
N ASP A 139 12.35 -3.62 2.48
CA ASP A 139 13.13 -3.41 1.24
C ASP A 139 13.13 -1.97 0.70
N PHE A 140 12.17 -1.14 1.09
CA PHE A 140 11.94 0.24 0.60
C PHE A 140 11.83 0.37 -0.94
N GLN A 141 11.60 -0.73 -1.65
CA GLN A 141 11.83 -0.83 -3.09
C GLN A 141 10.55 -1.05 -3.88
N THR A 142 9.52 -1.67 -3.31
CA THR A 142 8.33 -2.08 -4.07
C THR A 142 7.66 -0.91 -4.82
N ALA A 143 7.45 0.23 -4.16
CA ALA A 143 6.86 1.42 -4.79
C ALA A 143 7.75 2.01 -5.90
N LEU A 144 9.08 1.99 -5.72
CA LEU A 144 10.04 2.46 -6.73
C LEU A 144 10.06 1.54 -7.96
N CYS A 145 10.07 0.22 -7.74
CA CYS A 145 9.98 -0.77 -8.81
C CYS A 145 8.65 -0.66 -9.58
N LEU A 146 7.55 -0.38 -8.88
CA LEU A 146 6.24 -0.18 -9.51
C LEU A 146 6.21 1.08 -10.38
N ALA A 147 6.77 2.19 -9.89
CA ALA A 147 6.85 3.43 -10.64
C ALA A 147 7.66 3.25 -11.94
N GLU A 148 8.81 2.56 -11.86
CA GLU A 148 9.60 2.19 -13.04
C GLU A 148 8.78 1.33 -14.02
N ALA A 149 8.10 0.29 -13.52
CA ALA A 149 7.30 -0.61 -14.36
C ALA A 149 6.13 0.09 -15.07
N LEU A 150 5.55 1.13 -14.44
CA LEU A 150 4.46 1.92 -15.01
C LEU A 150 4.94 3.13 -15.84
N GLY A 151 6.22 3.47 -15.77
CA GLY A 151 6.74 4.74 -16.30
C GLY A 151 6.14 5.97 -15.60
N TRP A 152 5.83 5.85 -14.31
CA TRP A 152 5.18 6.90 -13.51
C TRP A 152 6.19 7.63 -12.61
N PRO A 153 5.93 8.90 -12.26
CA PRO A 153 6.68 9.56 -11.19
C PRO A 153 6.42 8.87 -9.84
N CYS A 154 7.45 8.81 -8.99
CA CYS A 154 7.34 8.30 -7.62
C CYS A 154 7.77 9.38 -6.62
N VAL A 155 6.94 9.65 -5.63
CA VAL A 155 7.27 10.52 -4.50
C VAL A 155 7.30 9.67 -3.23
N THR A 156 8.46 9.59 -2.58
CA THR A 156 8.66 8.82 -1.35
C THR A 156 8.63 9.73 -0.11
N GLN A 157 8.40 9.13 1.07
CA GLN A 157 8.35 9.84 2.36
C GLN A 157 7.30 10.96 2.36
N VAL A 158 6.12 10.65 1.80
CA VAL A 158 4.98 11.56 1.75
C VAL A 158 4.42 11.72 3.16
N SER A 159 4.21 12.96 3.58
CA SER A 159 3.62 13.28 4.88
C SER A 159 2.17 13.74 4.76
N ASP A 160 1.75 14.18 3.57
CA ASP A 160 0.40 14.70 3.33
C ASP A 160 0.01 14.61 1.84
N VAL A 161 -1.28 14.47 1.56
CA VAL A 161 -1.84 14.41 0.19
C VAL A 161 -3.13 15.23 0.15
N SER A 162 -3.29 16.06 -0.88
CA SER A 162 -4.47 16.91 -1.02
C SER A 162 -4.91 17.02 -2.48
N LEU A 163 -6.21 17.29 -2.68
CA LEU A 163 -6.72 17.68 -3.98
C LEU A 163 -6.52 19.18 -4.18
N ARG A 164 -6.09 19.60 -5.38
CA ARG A 164 -6.18 21.00 -5.78
C ARG A 164 -7.23 21.17 -6.87
N PRO A 165 -8.24 22.01 -6.65
CA PRO A 165 -9.17 22.36 -7.71
C PRO A 165 -8.48 23.24 -8.75
N GLU A 166 -8.74 23.01 -10.03
CA GLU A 166 -8.39 24.00 -11.06
C GLU A 166 -9.30 25.23 -10.95
N ALA A 167 -8.86 26.35 -11.53
CA ALA A 167 -9.65 27.59 -11.62
C ALA A 167 -10.97 27.40 -12.41
N SER A 168 -11.08 26.33 -13.20
CA SER A 168 -12.27 25.92 -13.96
C SER A 168 -13.33 25.19 -13.11
N GLY A 169 -13.00 24.79 -11.87
CA GLY A 169 -13.85 23.98 -11.02
C GLY A 169 -13.80 22.47 -11.30
N GLU A 170 -13.05 22.04 -12.32
CA GLU A 170 -12.72 20.63 -12.54
C GLU A 170 -11.49 20.24 -11.70
N VAL A 171 -11.55 19.11 -11.00
CA VAL A 171 -10.40 18.59 -10.24
C VAL A 171 -9.65 17.59 -11.11
N ASN A 172 -8.56 18.04 -11.74
CA ASN A 172 -7.69 17.19 -12.54
C ASN A 172 -6.36 16.84 -11.84
N GLU A 173 -6.04 17.50 -10.73
CA GLU A 173 -4.70 17.43 -10.12
C GLU A 173 -4.76 16.95 -8.66
N ILE A 174 -4.10 15.82 -8.41
CA ILE A 174 -3.76 15.38 -7.05
C ILE A 174 -2.40 16.00 -6.71
N VAL A 175 -2.32 16.71 -5.58
CA VAL A 175 -1.08 17.29 -5.09
C VAL A 175 -0.54 16.44 -3.95
N VAL A 176 0.63 15.87 -4.19
CA VAL A 176 1.38 15.09 -3.21
C VAL A 176 2.38 15.99 -2.52
N ILE A 177 2.32 16.07 -1.19
CA ILE A 177 3.18 16.94 -0.39
C ILE A 177 4.20 16.10 0.37
N ARG A 178 5.47 16.36 0.07
CA ARG A 178 6.59 15.93 0.91
C ARG A 178 6.98 17.09 1.83
N ARG A 179 6.76 16.96 3.14
CA ARG A 179 7.35 17.89 4.10
C ARG A 179 8.75 17.39 4.44
N ALA A 180 9.77 18.08 3.97
CA ALA A 180 11.12 17.89 4.48
C ALA A 180 11.19 18.62 5.83
N GLU A 181 11.23 17.89 6.94
CA GLU A 181 11.59 18.52 8.20
C GLU A 181 13.06 18.94 8.09
N ALA A 182 13.30 20.26 8.02
CA ALA A 182 14.62 20.80 8.26
C ALA A 182 14.93 20.51 9.73
N TRP A 183 15.75 19.49 9.98
CA TRP A 183 16.36 19.27 11.28
C TRP A 183 17.23 20.49 11.59
N SER A 184 16.67 21.47 12.30
CA SER A 184 17.46 22.50 12.95
C SER A 184 18.21 21.84 14.10
N LYS A 185 19.42 21.37 13.79
CA LYS A 185 20.56 21.08 14.68
C LYS A 185 20.22 20.78 16.14
N LEU A 186 20.32 19.50 16.51
CA LEU A 186 20.88 19.13 17.82
C LEU A 186 22.38 19.44 17.82
#